data_AF-A0A536ZQ53-F1
#
_entry.id   AF-A0A536ZQ53-F1
#
_cell.length_a   1.000
_cell.length_b   1.000
_cell.length_c   1.000
_cell.angle_alpha   90.00
_cell.angle_beta   90.00
_cell.angle_gamma   90.00
#
_symmetry.space_group_name_H-M   'P 1'
#
loop_
_entity.id
_entity.type
_entity.pdbx_description
1 polymer ?
#
loop_
_entity_poly.entity_id
_entity_poly.type
_entity_poly.pdbx_seq_one_letter_code
_entity_poly.pdbx_strand_id
1 'polypeptide(L)'
;MKILNPATGATIAEIPEDGAFAVRGKYERARAAQPAWAATPIKQRVAAIRAFRDRIVAKHDALARTLTQEVGKPIRQSKNELNGLTKRIDFFVAEAARVLRDEKVYVDEKQKLEERISHEPLGVVANISAWNYPYFVGSNVFVPALLAGNAVLYKPSEFATMTGRHIAETMHEAGVPVDVFIAVIGSKAAGAALLRQPIDAVFFTGSYATGEKIGAIAGRKMIKVQLELGGKDPVYVCEDVDIKAAAAGIADGSFYNTGQSCCSVERIYVHEKIHDAFVAAFVAEVKGYKIGDPMDETTYIGPITRPLQLDVLRHQVADAKRKGARLLTGGEVIRRKGNWFQPTVFVDVDHRMALMRDESFG
;
A
#
# COMPACT_ATOMS: atom_id res chain seq x y z
N MET A 1 4.87 21.40 -0.40
CA MET A 1 5.62 20.38 -1.16
C MET A 1 5.18 20.33 -2.62
N LYS A 2 6.09 19.96 -3.53
CA LYS A 2 5.81 19.74 -4.95
C LYS A 2 5.43 18.27 -5.18
N ILE A 3 4.36 18.04 -5.92
CA ILE A 3 3.96 16.71 -6.41
C ILE A 3 4.49 16.58 -7.84
N LEU A 4 5.31 15.57 -8.09
CA LEU A 4 6.00 15.39 -9.37
C LEU A 4 5.44 14.17 -10.10
N ASN A 5 5.30 14.26 -11.41
CA ASN A 5 5.00 13.11 -12.25
C ASN A 5 6.28 12.29 -12.47
N PRO A 6 6.37 11.03 -12.02
CA PRO A 6 7.59 10.24 -12.13
C PRO A 6 7.93 9.85 -13.58
N ALA A 7 6.97 9.89 -14.51
CA ALA A 7 7.20 9.59 -15.92
C ALA A 7 7.89 10.74 -16.66
N THR A 8 7.74 11.97 -16.19
CA THR A 8 8.18 13.18 -16.91
C THR A 8 9.08 14.11 -16.10
N GLY A 9 9.05 14.00 -14.77
CA GLY A 9 9.68 14.93 -13.82
C GLY A 9 8.95 16.26 -13.66
N ALA A 10 7.81 16.46 -14.33
CA ALA A 10 7.07 17.72 -14.26
C ALA A 10 6.31 17.85 -12.94
N THR A 11 6.19 19.08 -12.42
CA THR A 11 5.32 19.38 -11.28
C THR A 11 3.86 19.26 -11.71
N ILE A 12 3.10 18.42 -11.02
CA ILE A 12 1.65 18.25 -11.20
C ILE A 12 0.90 19.27 -10.35
N ALA A 13 1.32 19.44 -9.10
CA ALA A 13 0.68 20.32 -8.13
C ALA A 13 1.67 20.79 -7.05
N GLU A 14 1.33 21.89 -6.39
CA GLU A 14 1.97 22.32 -5.14
C GLU A 14 0.94 22.31 -4.03
N ILE A 15 1.25 21.59 -2.94
CA ILE A 15 0.31 21.35 -1.84
C ILE A 15 0.98 21.78 -0.53
N PRO A 16 0.31 22.60 0.31
CA PRO A 16 0.83 22.97 1.62
C PRO A 16 0.91 21.74 2.54
N GLU A 17 1.96 21.68 3.36
CA GLU A 17 2.11 20.63 4.36
C GLU A 17 1.49 21.08 5.68
N ASP A 18 0.90 20.14 6.41
CA ASP A 18 0.45 20.37 7.77
C ASP A 18 1.65 20.48 8.71
N GLY A 19 1.84 21.68 9.26
CA GLY A 19 2.75 21.90 10.37
C GLY A 19 2.24 21.27 11.68
N ALA A 20 3.10 21.21 12.69
CA ALA A 20 2.77 20.57 13.97
C ALA A 20 1.50 21.11 14.65
N PHE A 21 1.23 22.42 14.53
CA PHE A 21 0.01 23.05 15.05
C PHE A 21 -1.25 22.56 14.32
N ALA A 22 -1.19 22.49 12.98
CA ALA A 22 -2.30 21.97 12.18
C ALA A 22 -2.59 20.50 12.49
N VAL A 23 -1.54 19.68 12.63
CA VAL A 23 -1.69 18.26 13.00
C VAL A 23 -2.32 18.10 14.39
N ARG A 24 -1.91 18.91 15.37
CA ARG A 24 -2.53 18.92 16.70
C ARG A 24 -4.02 19.29 16.64
N GLY A 25 -4.38 20.35 15.92
CA GLY A 25 -5.78 20.75 15.77
C GLY A 25 -6.63 19.68 15.07
N LYS A 26 -6.07 18.95 14.10
CA LYS A 26 -6.73 17.80 13.46
C LYS A 26 -6.97 16.66 14.47
N TYR A 27 -5.97 16.34 15.30
CA TYR A 27 -6.13 15.36 16.37
C TYR A 27 -7.22 15.74 17.38
N GLU A 28 -7.22 16.99 17.86
CA GLU A 28 -8.21 17.46 18.84
C GLU A 28 -9.64 17.34 18.31
N ARG A 29 -9.87 17.68 17.02
CA ARG A 29 -11.18 17.48 16.38
C ARG A 29 -11.55 16.01 16.23
N ALA A 30 -10.61 15.16 15.80
CA ALA A 30 -10.86 13.72 15.69
C ALA A 30 -11.22 13.09 17.03
N ARG A 31 -10.49 13.46 18.10
CA ARG A 31 -10.76 13.02 19.46
C ARG A 31 -12.15 13.45 19.94
N ALA A 32 -12.56 14.68 19.64
CA ALA A 32 -13.87 15.19 20.03
C ALA A 32 -15.03 14.53 19.25
N ALA A 33 -14.83 14.21 17.97
CA ALA A 33 -15.87 13.62 17.11
C ALA A 33 -16.04 12.11 17.32
N GLN A 34 -15.00 11.41 17.77
CA GLN A 34 -14.99 9.95 17.83
C GLN A 34 -16.11 9.32 18.69
N PRO A 35 -16.47 9.85 19.88
CA PRO A 35 -17.54 9.25 20.70
C PRO A 35 -18.90 9.25 19.98
N ALA A 36 -19.23 10.33 19.26
CA ALA A 36 -20.47 10.40 18.49
C ALA A 36 -20.47 9.40 17.31
N TRP A 37 -19.31 9.20 16.69
CA TRP A 37 -19.16 8.17 15.64
C TRP A 37 -19.27 6.75 16.18
N ALA A 38 -18.69 6.47 17.34
CA ALA A 38 -18.83 5.18 18.02
C ALA A 38 -20.31 4.87 18.35
N ALA A 39 -21.06 5.87 18.81
CA ALA A 39 -22.49 5.78 19.10
C ALA A 39 -23.38 5.62 17.84
N THR A 40 -22.86 5.93 16.64
CA THR A 40 -23.60 5.76 15.39
C THR A 40 -23.87 4.27 15.14
N PRO A 41 -25.12 3.81 14.94
CA PRO A 41 -25.41 2.40 14.74
C PRO A 41 -24.59 1.78 13.59
N ILE A 42 -24.12 0.54 13.77
CA ILE A 42 -23.27 -0.15 12.78
C ILE A 42 -23.87 -0.17 11.37
N LYS A 43 -25.21 -0.28 11.27
CA LYS A 43 -25.94 -0.22 9.99
C LYS A 43 -25.69 1.11 9.25
N GLN A 44 -25.64 2.24 9.96
CA GLN A 44 -25.38 3.55 9.37
C GLN A 44 -23.90 3.70 8.99
N ARG A 45 -22.97 3.21 9.82
CA ARG A 45 -21.53 3.18 9.48
C ARG A 45 -21.27 2.34 8.22
N VAL A 46 -21.90 1.17 8.11
CA VAL A 46 -21.88 0.32 6.92
C VAL A 46 -22.47 1.04 5.70
N ALA A 47 -23.58 1.76 5.85
CA ALA A 47 -24.18 2.52 4.76
C ALA A 47 -23.23 3.61 4.22
N ALA A 48 -22.53 4.34 5.09
CA ALA A 48 -21.55 5.34 4.69
C ALA A 48 -20.37 4.71 3.91
N ILE A 49 -19.84 3.59 4.39
CA ILE A 49 -18.75 2.88 3.70
C ILE A 49 -19.22 2.28 2.35
N ARG A 50 -20.46 1.82 2.26
CA ARG A 50 -21.05 1.38 0.98
C ARG A 50 -21.16 2.55 -0.01
N ALA A 51 -21.59 3.72 0.45
CA ALA A 51 -21.64 4.93 -0.37
C ALA A 51 -20.23 5.38 -0.83
N PHE A 52 -19.19 5.18 -0.01
CA PHE A 52 -17.80 5.41 -0.40
C PHE A 52 -17.41 4.48 -1.55
N ARG A 53 -17.70 3.18 -1.44
CA ARG A 53 -17.47 2.19 -2.51
C ARG A 53 -18.18 2.58 -3.81
N ASP A 54 -19.44 3.02 -3.74
CA ASP A 54 -20.20 3.40 -4.94
C ASP A 54 -19.64 4.67 -5.60
N ARG A 55 -19.11 5.60 -4.81
CA ARG A 55 -18.40 6.76 -5.37
C ARG A 55 -17.06 6.43 -6.00
N ILE A 56 -16.32 5.47 -5.44
CA ILE A 56 -15.10 4.96 -6.08
C ILE A 56 -15.44 4.41 -7.47
N VAL A 57 -16.54 3.66 -7.60
CA VAL A 57 -17.02 3.18 -8.92
C VAL A 57 -17.40 4.35 -9.83
N ALA A 58 -18.17 5.31 -9.34
CA ALA A 58 -18.62 6.45 -10.14
C ALA A 58 -17.46 7.35 -10.64
N LYS A 59 -16.36 7.44 -9.87
CA LYS A 59 -15.18 8.27 -10.18
C LYS A 59 -13.99 7.45 -10.70
N HIS A 60 -14.18 6.17 -11.00
CA HIS A 60 -13.12 5.19 -11.24
C HIS A 60 -12.00 5.68 -12.16
N ASP A 61 -12.35 6.16 -13.36
CA ASP A 61 -11.35 6.57 -14.35
C ASP A 61 -10.59 7.84 -13.96
N ALA A 62 -11.26 8.79 -13.29
CA ALA A 62 -10.62 10.01 -12.79
C ALA A 62 -9.63 9.67 -11.68
N LEU A 63 -10.03 8.81 -10.73
CA LEU A 63 -9.18 8.37 -9.62
C LEU A 63 -7.96 7.58 -10.12
N ALA A 64 -8.15 6.69 -11.10
CA ALA A 64 -7.07 5.92 -11.71
C ALA A 64 -6.07 6.81 -12.47
N ARG A 65 -6.56 7.85 -13.16
CA ARG A 65 -5.70 8.84 -13.83
C ARG A 65 -4.86 9.62 -12.82
N THR A 66 -5.45 10.14 -11.75
CA THR A 66 -4.68 10.85 -10.70
C THR A 66 -3.60 9.95 -10.13
N LEU A 67 -3.94 8.71 -9.77
CA LEU A 67 -2.95 7.74 -9.26
C LEU A 67 -1.82 7.52 -10.26
N THR A 68 -2.14 7.27 -11.52
CA THR A 68 -1.15 7.04 -12.59
C THR A 68 -0.23 8.24 -12.78
N GLN A 69 -0.76 9.47 -12.77
CA GLN A 69 0.06 10.67 -12.87
C GLN A 69 1.00 10.83 -11.68
N GLU A 70 0.50 10.54 -10.48
CA GLU A 70 1.18 10.82 -9.23
C GLU A 70 2.25 9.78 -8.90
N VAL A 71 1.98 8.49 -9.14
CA VAL A 71 2.89 7.38 -8.78
C VAL A 71 3.50 6.66 -9.98
N GLY A 72 3.01 6.89 -11.20
CA GLY A 72 3.57 6.27 -12.40
C GLY A 72 3.12 4.82 -12.67
N LYS A 73 2.22 4.28 -11.86
CA LYS A 73 1.60 2.97 -12.09
C LYS A 73 0.85 2.98 -13.43
N PRO A 74 1.06 2.00 -14.33
CA PRO A 74 0.32 1.90 -15.58
C PRO A 74 -1.20 1.96 -15.37
N ILE A 75 -1.92 2.66 -16.25
CA ILE A 75 -3.33 3.04 -16.05
C ILE A 75 -4.23 1.83 -15.82
N ARG A 76 -3.98 0.71 -16.52
CA ARG A 76 -4.70 -0.55 -16.30
C ARG A 76 -4.50 -1.09 -14.90
N GLN A 77 -3.29 -1.01 -14.38
CA GLN A 77 -2.95 -1.49 -13.05
C GLN A 77 -3.52 -0.56 -11.96
N SER A 78 -3.60 0.75 -12.22
CA SER A 78 -4.30 1.72 -11.36
C SER A 78 -5.81 1.46 -11.31
N LYS A 79 -6.44 1.16 -12.45
CA LYS A 79 -7.84 0.73 -12.53
C LYS A 79 -8.07 -0.58 -11.76
N ASN A 80 -7.18 -1.55 -11.93
CA ASN A 80 -7.23 -2.82 -11.21
C ASN A 80 -7.13 -2.65 -9.69
N GLU A 81 -6.34 -1.70 -9.18
CA GLU A 81 -6.28 -1.40 -7.74
C GLU A 81 -7.66 -0.95 -7.22
N LEU A 82 -8.34 -0.06 -7.93
CA LEU A 82 -9.68 0.40 -7.56
C LEU A 82 -10.71 -0.73 -7.63
N ASN A 83 -10.63 -1.58 -8.66
CA ASN A 83 -11.46 -2.78 -8.77
C ASN A 83 -11.21 -3.78 -7.63
N GLY A 84 -9.96 -3.92 -7.20
CA GLY A 84 -9.61 -4.70 -6.02
C GLY A 84 -10.20 -4.09 -4.75
N LEU A 85 -10.10 -2.77 -4.59
CA LEU A 85 -10.63 -2.04 -3.44
C LEU A 85 -12.14 -2.24 -3.28
N THR A 86 -12.93 -2.17 -4.36
CA THR A 86 -14.39 -2.33 -4.26
C THR A 86 -14.77 -3.69 -3.69
N LYS A 87 -14.14 -4.78 -4.19
CA LYS A 87 -14.33 -6.14 -3.64
C LYS A 87 -13.92 -6.24 -2.16
N ARG A 88 -12.84 -5.57 -1.78
CA ARG A 88 -12.36 -5.54 -0.40
C ARG A 88 -13.34 -4.81 0.52
N ILE A 89 -13.92 -3.70 0.07
CA ILE A 89 -14.97 -3.00 0.83
C ILE A 89 -16.21 -3.87 0.95
N ASP A 90 -16.64 -4.54 -0.13
CA ASP A 90 -17.79 -5.45 -0.14
C ASP A 90 -17.63 -6.56 0.92
N PHE A 91 -16.42 -7.11 1.09
CA PHE A 91 -16.10 -8.02 2.18
C PHE A 91 -16.25 -7.37 3.56
N PHE A 92 -15.63 -6.21 3.79
CA PHE A 92 -15.70 -5.56 5.12
C PHE A 92 -17.14 -5.20 5.52
N VAL A 93 -17.96 -4.69 4.60
CA VAL A 93 -19.35 -4.34 4.91
C VAL A 93 -20.23 -5.56 5.18
N ALA A 94 -19.93 -6.70 4.54
CA ALA A 94 -20.64 -7.96 4.79
C ALA A 94 -20.30 -8.52 6.18
N GLU A 95 -19.03 -8.42 6.60
CA GLU A 95 -18.53 -9.06 7.81
C GLU A 95 -18.63 -8.21 9.08
N ALA A 96 -18.66 -6.87 8.97
CA ALA A 96 -18.52 -5.97 10.11
C ALA A 96 -19.49 -6.25 11.27
N ALA A 97 -20.79 -6.43 10.97
CA ALA A 97 -21.80 -6.70 11.99
C ALA A 97 -21.60 -8.07 12.66
N ARG A 98 -21.14 -9.06 11.89
CA ARG A 98 -20.88 -10.40 12.40
C ARG A 98 -19.68 -10.42 13.33
N VAL A 99 -18.62 -9.69 12.98
CA VAL A 99 -17.34 -9.66 13.72
C VAL A 99 -17.44 -8.80 14.99
N LEU A 100 -18.21 -7.71 14.97
CA LEU A 100 -18.27 -6.75 16.08
C LEU A 100 -19.40 -7.02 17.09
N ARG A 101 -20.20 -8.06 16.91
CA ARG A 101 -21.26 -8.41 17.87
C ARG A 101 -20.68 -8.88 19.20
N ASP A 102 -21.45 -8.72 20.27
CA ASP A 102 -21.16 -9.37 21.54
C ASP A 102 -21.22 -10.90 21.40
N GLU A 103 -20.27 -11.58 22.03
CA GLU A 103 -20.26 -13.02 22.17
C GLU A 103 -20.49 -13.39 23.63
N LYS A 104 -21.61 -14.06 23.93
CA LYS A 104 -21.86 -14.62 25.27
C LYS A 104 -21.01 -15.87 25.45
N VAL A 105 -20.14 -15.87 26.45
CA VAL A 105 -19.22 -16.99 26.73
C VAL A 105 -19.69 -17.85 27.90
N TYR A 106 -20.46 -17.27 28.82
CA TYR A 106 -21.07 -17.99 29.94
C TYR A 106 -22.41 -17.36 30.34
N VAL A 107 -23.38 -18.20 30.72
CA VAL A 107 -24.70 -17.78 31.21
C VAL A 107 -25.11 -18.70 32.37
N ASP A 108 -25.32 -18.12 33.55
CA ASP A 108 -25.95 -18.77 34.70
C ASP A 108 -27.24 -18.02 35.07
N GLU A 109 -28.37 -18.58 34.65
CA GLU A 109 -29.68 -18.00 34.90
C GLU A 109 -30.07 -18.00 36.38
N LYS A 110 -29.59 -18.98 37.16
CA LYS A 110 -29.90 -19.08 38.59
C LYS A 110 -29.19 -17.99 39.38
N GLN A 111 -27.94 -17.70 39.01
CA GLN A 111 -27.15 -16.64 39.61
C GLN A 111 -27.37 -15.27 38.97
N LYS A 112 -28.14 -15.21 37.87
CA LYS A 112 -28.31 -14.00 37.03
C LYS A 112 -26.94 -13.43 36.57
N LEU A 113 -26.00 -14.32 36.24
CA LEU A 113 -24.65 -13.98 35.81
C LEU A 113 -24.51 -14.24 34.31
N GLU A 114 -23.97 -13.27 33.58
CA GLU A 114 -23.63 -13.39 32.16
C GLU A 114 -22.22 -12.84 31.94
N GLU A 115 -21.38 -13.61 31.25
CA GLU A 115 -20.06 -13.17 30.79
C GLU A 115 -20.10 -13.02 29.27
N ARG A 116 -19.55 -11.90 28.77
CA ARG A 116 -19.50 -11.61 27.33
C ARG A 116 -18.14 -11.06 26.91
N ILE A 117 -17.80 -11.29 25.65
CA ILE A 117 -16.74 -10.59 24.93
C ILE A 117 -17.39 -9.55 24.03
N SER A 118 -17.00 -8.29 24.21
CA SER A 118 -17.49 -7.14 23.44
C SER A 118 -16.35 -6.46 22.68
N HIS A 119 -16.68 -5.79 21.58
CA HIS A 119 -15.73 -5.11 20.72
C HIS A 119 -15.96 -3.59 20.74
N GLU A 120 -15.16 -2.88 21.53
CA GLU A 120 -15.21 -1.42 21.63
C GLU A 120 -14.15 -0.76 20.73
N PRO A 121 -14.43 0.43 20.14
CA PRO A 121 -13.42 1.18 19.40
C PRO A 121 -12.27 1.61 20.31
N LEU A 122 -11.06 1.62 19.75
CA LEU A 122 -9.85 2.09 20.44
C LEU A 122 -9.87 3.61 20.65
N GLY A 123 -10.47 4.36 19.70
CA GLY A 123 -10.52 5.82 19.71
C GLY A 123 -10.01 6.41 18.41
N VAL A 124 -8.95 7.22 18.47
CA VAL A 124 -8.28 7.86 17.33
C VAL A 124 -7.15 6.98 16.82
N VAL A 125 -7.33 6.45 15.61
CA VAL A 125 -6.36 5.62 14.90
C VAL A 125 -5.53 6.50 13.94
N ALA A 126 -4.21 6.45 14.05
CA ALA A 126 -3.33 6.99 13.02
C ALA A 126 -3.06 5.92 11.95
N ASN A 127 -3.41 6.21 10.70
CA ASN A 127 -3.02 5.39 9.56
C ASN A 127 -1.98 6.14 8.71
N ILE A 128 -0.75 5.64 8.69
CA ILE A 128 0.34 6.19 7.87
C ILE A 128 0.58 5.20 6.72
N SER A 129 0.16 5.56 5.51
CA SER A 129 0.12 4.65 4.36
C SER A 129 1.25 4.87 3.35
N ALA A 130 1.57 3.79 2.62
CA ALA A 130 2.51 3.81 1.49
C ALA A 130 1.88 4.37 0.21
N TRP A 131 2.72 4.74 -0.75
CA TRP A 131 2.32 5.30 -2.05
C TRP A 131 2.11 4.25 -3.15
N ASN A 132 2.57 3.01 -2.96
CA ASN A 132 2.57 2.02 -4.03
C ASN A 132 1.16 1.46 -4.33
N TYR A 133 0.30 1.34 -3.32
CA TYR A 133 -1.12 0.98 -3.46
C TYR A 133 -1.98 1.81 -2.47
N PRO A 134 -2.07 3.13 -2.64
CA PRO A 134 -2.64 4.02 -1.64
C PRO A 134 -4.15 3.79 -1.43
N TYR A 135 -4.90 3.38 -2.46
CA TYR A 135 -6.30 3.03 -2.33
C TYR A 135 -6.46 1.69 -1.62
N PHE A 136 -5.66 0.69 -1.97
CA PHE A 136 -5.85 -0.66 -1.43
C PHE A 136 -5.28 -0.81 -0.01
N VAL A 137 -4.02 -0.44 0.20
CA VAL A 137 -3.31 -0.60 1.48
C VAL A 137 -3.86 0.32 2.55
N GLY A 138 -4.11 1.59 2.24
CA GLY A 138 -4.72 2.53 3.19
C GLY A 138 -6.11 2.08 3.63
N SER A 139 -6.95 1.68 2.67
CA SER A 139 -8.34 1.28 2.97
C SER A 139 -8.42 -0.01 3.79
N ASN A 140 -7.45 -0.91 3.68
CA ASN A 140 -7.38 -2.10 4.55
C ASN A 140 -7.26 -1.73 6.04
N VAL A 141 -6.88 -0.50 6.36
CA VAL A 141 -6.82 0.00 7.73
C VAL A 141 -8.01 0.89 8.05
N PHE A 142 -8.22 1.97 7.29
CA PHE A 142 -9.20 2.98 7.70
C PHE A 142 -10.65 2.52 7.53
N VAL A 143 -10.95 1.63 6.57
CA VAL A 143 -12.32 1.11 6.40
C VAL A 143 -12.76 0.29 7.62
N PRO A 144 -12.02 -0.76 8.05
CA PRO A 144 -12.40 -1.49 9.25
C PRO A 144 -12.32 -0.63 10.52
N ALA A 145 -11.38 0.33 10.62
CA ALA A 145 -11.32 1.25 11.77
C ALA A 145 -12.61 2.08 11.90
N LEU A 146 -13.09 2.65 10.80
CA LEU A 146 -14.33 3.43 10.74
C LEU A 146 -15.56 2.55 11.05
N LEU A 147 -15.62 1.33 10.49
CA LEU A 147 -16.71 0.37 10.75
C LEU A 147 -16.76 -0.05 12.23
N ALA A 148 -15.61 -0.16 12.89
CA ALA A 148 -15.49 -0.44 14.32
C ALA A 148 -15.80 0.78 15.22
N GLY A 149 -16.02 1.98 14.65
CA GLY A 149 -16.38 3.19 15.42
C GLY A 149 -15.19 4.06 15.83
N ASN A 150 -14.01 3.86 15.25
CA ASN A 150 -12.85 4.73 15.48
C ASN A 150 -12.91 5.98 14.61
N ALA A 151 -12.29 7.07 15.06
CA ALA A 151 -11.90 8.17 14.17
C ALA A 151 -10.50 7.89 13.60
N VAL A 152 -10.21 8.41 12.41
CA VAL A 152 -8.98 8.13 11.67
C VAL A 152 -8.25 9.42 11.31
N LEU A 153 -6.98 9.50 11.68
CA LEU A 153 -6.03 10.45 11.14
C LEU A 153 -5.21 9.75 10.03
N TYR A 154 -5.58 10.01 8.78
CA TYR A 154 -4.99 9.37 7.61
C TYR A 154 -3.83 10.21 7.05
N LYS A 155 -2.59 9.76 7.21
CA LYS A 155 -1.42 10.39 6.59
C LYS A 155 -1.02 9.61 5.33
N PRO A 156 -1.47 10.03 4.13
CA PRO A 156 -0.95 9.45 2.89
C PRO A 156 0.56 9.70 2.78
N SER A 157 1.23 8.86 1.99
CA SER A 157 2.58 9.18 1.55
C SER A 157 2.58 10.50 0.77
N GLU A 158 3.65 11.28 0.93
CA GLU A 158 3.90 12.50 0.16
C GLU A 158 3.93 12.26 -1.36
N PHE A 159 4.25 11.03 -1.78
CA PHE A 159 4.23 10.60 -3.19
C PHE A 159 2.83 10.17 -3.67
N ALA A 160 1.81 10.18 -2.82
CA ALA A 160 0.42 9.84 -3.14
C ALA A 160 -0.57 10.83 -2.48
N THR A 161 -0.19 12.11 -2.43
CA THR A 161 -0.91 13.15 -1.71
C THR A 161 -2.24 13.52 -2.36
N MET A 162 -2.25 13.74 -3.68
CA MET A 162 -3.47 14.04 -4.44
C MET A 162 -4.44 12.87 -4.33
N THR A 163 -3.92 11.65 -4.46
CA THR A 163 -4.68 10.42 -4.24
C THR A 163 -5.27 10.37 -2.82
N GLY A 164 -4.47 10.68 -1.80
CA GLY A 164 -4.93 10.72 -0.41
C GLY A 164 -5.99 11.79 -0.15
N ARG A 165 -5.93 12.95 -0.82
CA ARG A 165 -6.97 13.98 -0.77
C ARG A 165 -8.27 13.50 -1.39
N HIS A 166 -8.21 12.85 -2.55
CA HIS A 166 -9.40 12.29 -3.18
C HIS A 166 -10.06 11.19 -2.34
N ILE A 167 -9.27 10.37 -1.63
CA ILE A 167 -9.82 9.41 -0.66
C ILE A 167 -10.63 10.12 0.42
N ALA A 168 -10.07 11.18 1.03
CA ALA A 168 -10.75 11.96 2.06
C ALA A 168 -12.02 12.66 1.53
N GLU A 169 -11.91 13.34 0.39
CA GLU A 169 -13.04 13.98 -0.29
C GLU A 169 -14.16 12.96 -0.54
N THR A 170 -13.82 11.80 -1.09
CA THR A 170 -14.81 10.75 -1.41
C THR A 170 -15.45 10.15 -0.15
N MET A 171 -14.69 9.99 0.95
CA MET A 171 -15.23 9.57 2.26
C MET A 171 -16.24 10.58 2.80
N HIS A 172 -15.95 11.87 2.70
CA HIS A 172 -16.84 12.92 3.21
C HIS A 172 -18.11 13.04 2.39
N GLU A 173 -17.97 13.01 1.06
CA GLU A 173 -19.13 12.94 0.20
C GLU A 173 -20.01 11.72 0.60
N ALA A 174 -19.40 10.60 0.99
CA ALA A 174 -20.07 9.35 1.41
C ALA A 174 -20.77 9.41 2.77
N GLY A 175 -20.73 10.56 3.44
CA GLY A 175 -21.40 10.77 4.73
C GLY A 175 -20.54 10.39 5.92
N VAL A 176 -19.25 10.09 5.75
CA VAL A 176 -18.30 10.02 6.88
C VAL A 176 -18.00 11.44 7.35
N PRO A 177 -18.28 11.79 8.61
CA PRO A 177 -18.10 13.17 9.09
C PRO A 177 -16.66 13.66 8.91
N VAL A 178 -16.50 14.95 8.64
CA VAL A 178 -15.19 15.57 8.34
C VAL A 178 -14.17 15.34 9.45
N ASP A 179 -14.62 15.41 10.70
CA ASP A 179 -13.74 15.23 11.85
C ASP A 179 -13.57 13.76 12.25
N VAL A 180 -14.28 12.81 11.61
CA VAL A 180 -14.10 11.37 11.84
C VAL A 180 -13.02 10.78 10.94
N PHE A 181 -12.80 11.34 9.74
CA PHE A 181 -11.74 10.91 8.82
C PHE A 181 -10.95 12.11 8.33
N ILE A 182 -9.80 12.41 8.95
CA ILE A 182 -9.04 13.62 8.61
C ILE A 182 -7.73 13.23 7.93
N ALA A 183 -7.50 13.73 6.72
CA ALA A 183 -6.21 13.61 6.06
C ALA A 183 -5.15 14.52 6.71
N VAL A 184 -3.97 13.97 6.99
CA VAL A 184 -2.76 14.67 7.45
C VAL A 184 -1.77 14.73 6.29
N ILE A 185 -1.62 15.90 5.70
CA ILE A 185 -0.87 16.16 4.48
C ILE A 185 0.56 16.57 4.83
N GLY A 186 1.54 15.91 4.24
CA GLY A 186 2.93 16.30 4.34
C GLY A 186 3.86 15.11 4.44
N SER A 187 5.15 15.39 4.53
CA SER A 187 6.23 14.41 4.48
C SER A 187 6.54 13.83 5.88
N LYS A 188 7.83 13.61 6.18
CA LYS A 188 8.34 13.08 7.45
C LYS A 188 7.94 13.95 8.66
N ALA A 189 7.92 15.27 8.51
CA ALA A 189 7.62 16.19 9.61
C ALA A 189 6.16 16.06 10.09
N ALA A 190 5.20 15.96 9.15
CA ALA A 190 3.79 15.75 9.46
C ALA A 190 3.56 14.39 10.15
N GLY A 191 4.22 13.33 9.67
CA GLY A 191 4.17 12.01 10.30
C GLY A 191 4.73 12.02 11.73
N ALA A 192 5.87 12.68 11.95
CA ALA A 192 6.43 12.83 13.29
C ALA A 192 5.52 13.65 14.22
N ALA A 193 4.90 14.72 13.72
CA ALA A 193 3.95 15.53 14.48
C ALA A 193 2.70 14.73 14.86
N LEU A 194 2.21 13.88 13.95
CA LEU A 194 1.09 12.97 14.19
C LEU A 194 1.42 11.96 15.29
N LEU A 195 2.58 11.32 15.21
CA LEU A 195 3.04 10.36 16.20
C LEU A 195 3.31 10.98 17.58
N ARG A 196 3.42 12.30 17.71
CA ARG A 196 3.50 12.97 19.02
C ARG A 196 2.14 13.09 19.71
N GLN A 197 1.04 13.07 18.95
CA GLN A 197 -0.30 13.20 19.52
C GLN A 197 -0.65 11.98 20.39
N PRO A 198 -1.55 12.12 21.38
CA PRO A 198 -2.05 11.01 22.18
C PRO A 198 -3.10 10.20 21.40
N ILE A 199 -2.68 9.58 20.29
CA ILE A 199 -3.46 8.60 19.52
C ILE A 199 -3.54 7.26 20.25
N ASP A 200 -4.55 6.43 19.95
CA ASP A 200 -4.78 5.17 20.67
C ASP A 200 -4.23 3.94 19.91
N ALA A 201 -3.98 4.09 18.61
CA ALA A 201 -3.31 3.09 17.80
C ALA A 201 -2.61 3.72 16.60
N VAL A 202 -1.56 3.05 16.12
CA VAL A 202 -0.87 3.39 14.87
C VAL A 202 -0.74 2.18 13.95
N PHE A 203 -1.16 2.35 12.72
CA PHE A 203 -1.05 1.38 11.65
C PHE A 203 -0.18 1.99 10.56
N PHE A 204 1.02 1.43 10.40
CA PHE A 204 2.01 1.91 9.45
C PHE A 204 2.26 0.87 8.37
N THR A 205 2.23 1.32 7.12
CA THR A 205 2.73 0.54 5.99
C THR A 205 3.85 1.30 5.29
N GLY A 206 5.02 0.67 5.14
CA GLY A 206 6.18 1.29 4.49
C GLY A 206 7.48 0.56 4.78
N SER A 207 8.62 1.26 4.76
CA SER A 207 9.92 0.60 4.89
C SER A 207 10.20 0.07 6.30
N TYR A 208 10.97 -1.02 6.38
CA TYR A 208 11.41 -1.63 7.64
C TYR A 208 12.03 -0.60 8.61
N ALA A 209 13.00 0.18 8.12
CA ALA A 209 13.72 1.18 8.92
C ALA A 209 12.82 2.31 9.46
N THR A 210 11.68 2.58 8.82
CA THR A 210 10.69 3.53 9.33
C THR A 210 9.76 2.86 10.33
N GLY A 211 9.34 1.62 10.04
CA GLY A 211 8.53 0.79 10.92
C GLY A 211 9.17 0.58 12.28
N GLU A 212 10.46 0.26 12.33
CA GLU A 212 11.21 0.09 13.58
C GLU A 212 11.13 1.34 14.47
N LYS A 213 11.31 2.53 13.88
CA LYS A 213 11.23 3.81 14.60
C LYS A 213 9.82 4.06 15.12
N ILE A 214 8.80 3.77 14.31
CA ILE A 214 7.39 3.92 14.70
C ILE A 214 7.04 2.94 15.82
N GLY A 215 7.46 1.67 15.71
CA GLY A 215 7.28 0.65 16.73
C GLY A 215 7.91 1.06 18.06
N ALA A 216 9.13 1.60 18.05
CA ALA A 216 9.77 2.11 19.26
C ALA A 216 9.00 3.29 19.90
N ILE A 217 8.47 4.20 19.08
CA ILE A 217 7.66 5.33 19.57
C ILE A 217 6.32 4.82 20.16
N ALA A 218 5.65 3.91 19.45
CA ALA A 218 4.37 3.35 19.88
C ALA A 218 4.50 2.52 21.16
N GLY A 219 5.56 1.72 21.28
CA GLY A 219 5.86 0.93 22.48
C GLY A 219 6.06 1.79 23.72
N ARG A 220 6.74 2.94 23.61
CA ARG A 220 6.88 3.90 24.73
C ARG A 220 5.55 4.51 25.19
N LYS A 221 4.53 4.52 24.32
CA LYS A 221 3.19 5.01 24.62
C LYS A 221 2.23 3.90 25.04
N MET A 222 2.64 2.63 24.97
CA MET A 222 1.80 1.47 25.25
C MET A 222 0.50 1.44 24.41
N ILE A 223 0.58 1.86 23.15
CA ILE A 223 -0.55 1.85 22.21
C ILE A 223 -0.45 0.70 21.22
N LYS A 224 -1.59 0.29 20.65
CA LYS A 224 -1.61 -0.74 19.60
C LYS A 224 -0.80 -0.28 18.39
N VAL A 225 0.03 -1.17 17.89
CA VAL A 225 0.82 -0.96 16.67
C VAL A 225 0.64 -2.12 15.71
N GLN A 226 0.43 -1.80 14.43
CA GLN A 226 0.57 -2.76 13.34
C GLN A 226 1.58 -2.21 12.34
N LEU A 227 2.53 -3.05 11.94
CA LEU A 227 3.60 -2.72 11.01
C LEU A 227 3.53 -3.67 9.82
N GLU A 228 3.18 -3.15 8.66
CA GLU A 228 3.29 -3.84 7.36
C GLU A 228 4.53 -3.31 6.65
N LEU A 229 5.59 -4.12 6.59
CA LEU A 229 6.92 -3.66 6.19
C LEU A 229 7.37 -4.23 4.84
N GLY A 230 8.61 -3.97 4.47
CA GLY A 230 9.20 -4.50 3.22
C GLY A 230 9.33 -6.02 3.23
N GLY A 231 9.28 -6.61 2.05
CA GLY A 231 9.36 -8.05 1.82
C GLY A 231 10.49 -8.44 0.87
N LYS A 232 10.73 -9.74 0.74
CA LYS A 232 11.71 -10.31 -0.20
C LYS A 232 11.22 -11.68 -0.62
N ASP A 233 10.02 -11.74 -1.18
CA ASP A 233 9.25 -12.97 -1.21
C ASP A 233 9.89 -14.01 -2.15
N PRO A 234 10.07 -15.25 -1.67
CA PRO A 234 10.54 -16.35 -2.49
C PRO A 234 9.36 -17.03 -3.20
N VAL A 235 9.62 -17.53 -4.40
CA VAL A 235 8.81 -18.58 -5.02
C VAL A 235 9.69 -19.79 -5.30
N TYR A 236 9.15 -20.99 -5.09
CA TYR A 236 9.78 -22.23 -5.49
C TYR A 236 8.98 -22.88 -6.62
N VAL A 237 9.64 -23.16 -7.74
CA VAL A 237 9.05 -23.75 -8.93
C VAL A 237 9.41 -25.23 -8.99
N CYS A 238 8.45 -26.07 -8.67
CA CYS A 238 8.56 -27.53 -8.70
C CYS A 238 8.70 -28.07 -10.12
N GLU A 239 9.20 -29.30 -10.27
CA GLU A 239 9.46 -29.92 -11.58
C GLU A 239 8.21 -30.26 -12.41
N ASP A 240 7.05 -30.35 -11.76
CA ASP A 240 5.78 -30.83 -12.31
C ASP A 240 4.81 -29.71 -12.73
N VAL A 241 5.29 -28.45 -12.75
CA VAL A 241 4.47 -27.30 -13.16
C VAL A 241 4.34 -27.20 -14.69
N ASP A 242 3.27 -26.55 -15.15
CA ASP A 242 3.28 -25.94 -16.47
C ASP A 242 4.29 -24.79 -16.50
N ILE A 243 5.45 -25.05 -17.12
CA ILE A 243 6.59 -24.12 -17.14
C ILE A 243 6.20 -22.76 -17.73
N LYS A 244 5.40 -22.72 -18.80
CA LYS A 244 5.05 -21.46 -19.46
C LYS A 244 4.07 -20.66 -18.62
N ALA A 245 3.05 -21.32 -18.09
CA ALA A 245 2.07 -20.67 -17.21
C ALA A 245 2.71 -20.17 -15.91
N ALA A 246 3.59 -20.98 -15.30
CA ALA A 246 4.34 -20.60 -14.11
C ALA A 246 5.26 -19.41 -14.38
N ALA A 247 6.03 -19.44 -15.47
CA ALA A 247 6.91 -18.34 -15.84
C ALA A 247 6.14 -17.03 -16.05
N ALA A 248 5.00 -17.08 -16.75
CA ALA A 248 4.17 -15.90 -16.99
C ALA A 248 3.56 -15.34 -15.69
N GLY A 249 2.99 -16.19 -14.84
CA GLY A 249 2.42 -15.78 -13.56
C GLY A 249 3.46 -15.22 -12.58
N ILE A 250 4.65 -15.83 -12.54
CA ILE A 250 5.75 -15.36 -11.68
C ILE A 250 6.32 -14.05 -12.22
N ALA A 251 6.42 -13.87 -13.55
CA ALA A 251 6.84 -12.61 -14.15
C ALA A 251 5.85 -11.49 -13.82
N ASP A 252 4.54 -11.73 -13.94
CA ASP A 252 3.51 -10.77 -13.51
C ASP A 252 3.67 -10.44 -12.02
N GLY A 253 3.82 -11.45 -11.16
CA GLY A 253 4.05 -11.27 -9.72
C GLY A 253 5.34 -10.54 -9.35
N SER A 254 6.33 -10.49 -10.25
CA SER A 254 7.60 -9.78 -10.05
C SER A 254 7.56 -8.34 -10.58
N PHE A 255 6.82 -8.10 -11.68
CA PHE A 255 6.89 -6.84 -12.44
C PHE A 255 5.61 -6.00 -12.39
N TYR A 256 4.49 -6.52 -11.86
CA TYR A 256 3.27 -5.73 -11.65
C TYR A 256 3.58 -4.50 -10.78
N ASN A 257 3.02 -3.35 -11.13
CA ASN A 257 3.36 -2.03 -10.56
C ASN A 257 4.85 -1.68 -10.69
N THR A 258 5.49 -2.14 -11.77
CA THR A 258 6.93 -1.98 -12.00
C THR A 258 7.74 -2.54 -10.81
N GLY A 259 7.33 -3.69 -10.27
CA GLY A 259 7.98 -4.36 -9.13
C GLY A 259 7.84 -3.65 -7.77
N GLN A 260 7.12 -2.53 -7.69
CA GLN A 260 6.99 -1.72 -6.47
C GLN A 260 5.89 -2.27 -5.55
N SER A 261 6.09 -3.47 -5.02
CA SER A 261 5.16 -4.16 -4.11
C SER A 261 5.92 -4.85 -2.99
N CYS A 262 5.43 -4.77 -1.75
CA CYS A 262 6.03 -5.48 -0.61
C CYS A 262 5.89 -7.00 -0.73
N CYS A 263 4.89 -7.48 -1.47
CA CYS A 263 4.68 -8.90 -1.79
C CYS A 263 5.15 -9.24 -3.22
N SER A 264 6.04 -8.43 -3.81
CA SER A 264 6.60 -8.75 -5.12
C SER A 264 7.44 -10.02 -5.02
N VAL A 265 7.37 -10.86 -6.05
CA VAL A 265 8.28 -12.01 -6.14
C VAL A 265 9.67 -11.47 -6.47
N GLU A 266 10.60 -11.58 -5.52
CA GLU A 266 11.96 -11.05 -5.68
C GLU A 266 13.04 -12.13 -5.68
N ARG A 267 12.69 -13.36 -5.31
CA ARG A 267 13.60 -14.53 -5.35
C ARG A 267 12.91 -15.72 -5.97
N ILE A 268 13.46 -16.23 -7.06
CA ILE A 268 12.86 -17.35 -7.80
C ILE A 268 13.81 -18.53 -7.71
N TYR A 269 13.39 -19.59 -7.01
CA TYR A 269 14.09 -20.85 -6.90
C TYR A 269 13.42 -21.85 -7.83
N VAL A 270 14.20 -22.48 -8.72
CA VAL A 270 13.66 -23.38 -9.74
C VAL A 270 14.29 -24.74 -9.61
N HIS A 271 13.48 -25.80 -9.67
CA HIS A 271 13.98 -27.16 -9.66
C HIS A 271 14.92 -27.41 -10.86
N GLU A 272 16.07 -28.06 -10.60
CA GLU A 272 17.17 -28.20 -11.58
C GLU A 272 16.72 -28.79 -12.92
N LYS A 273 15.81 -29.79 -12.90
CA LYS A 273 15.33 -30.47 -14.11
C LYS A 273 14.59 -29.56 -15.10
N ILE A 274 14.03 -28.45 -14.63
CA ILE A 274 13.26 -27.51 -15.46
C ILE A 274 13.88 -26.12 -15.52
N HIS A 275 15.04 -25.91 -14.87
CA HIS A 275 15.67 -24.60 -14.70
C HIS A 275 15.80 -23.84 -16.02
N ASP A 276 16.47 -24.44 -17.01
CA ASP A 276 16.79 -23.74 -18.27
C ASP A 276 15.53 -23.43 -19.08
N ALA A 277 14.58 -24.37 -19.12
CA ALA A 277 13.30 -24.19 -19.80
C ALA A 277 12.45 -23.09 -19.15
N PHE A 278 12.42 -23.05 -17.81
CA PHE A 278 11.74 -21.99 -17.06
C PHE A 278 12.39 -20.63 -17.28
N VAL A 279 13.71 -20.54 -17.14
CA VAL A 279 14.47 -19.29 -17.34
C VAL A 279 14.24 -18.74 -18.74
N ALA A 280 14.25 -19.60 -19.77
CA ALA A 280 13.98 -19.19 -21.13
C ALA A 280 12.55 -18.62 -21.29
N ALA A 281 11.54 -19.30 -20.74
CA ALA A 281 10.16 -18.85 -20.78
C ALA A 281 9.95 -17.53 -20.01
N PHE A 282 10.55 -17.41 -18.82
CA PHE A 282 10.47 -16.22 -17.97
C PHE A 282 11.10 -15.01 -18.64
N VAL A 283 12.31 -15.16 -19.19
CA VAL A 283 12.99 -14.05 -19.91
C VAL A 283 12.22 -13.65 -21.17
N ALA A 284 11.61 -14.61 -21.88
CA ALA A 284 10.77 -14.31 -23.04
C ALA A 284 9.55 -13.46 -22.66
N GLU A 285 8.86 -13.82 -21.56
CA GLU A 285 7.73 -13.05 -21.03
C GLU A 285 8.16 -11.62 -20.66
N VAL A 286 9.23 -11.49 -19.85
CA VAL A 286 9.72 -10.18 -19.38
C VAL A 286 10.13 -9.26 -20.54
N LYS A 287 10.73 -9.82 -21.60
CA LYS A 287 11.09 -9.06 -22.82
C LYS A 287 9.87 -8.62 -23.62
N GLY A 288 8.72 -9.29 -23.45
CA GLY A 288 7.46 -8.95 -24.10
C GLY A 288 6.77 -7.72 -23.50
N TYR A 289 7.14 -7.30 -22.28
CA TYR A 289 6.48 -6.18 -21.63
C TYR A 289 6.77 -4.83 -22.29
N LYS A 290 5.70 -4.12 -22.63
CA LYS A 290 5.80 -2.76 -23.17
C LYS A 290 6.16 -1.78 -22.05
N ILE A 291 7.32 -1.13 -22.21
CA ILE A 291 7.74 0.01 -21.42
C ILE A 291 7.28 1.28 -22.13
N GLY A 292 6.53 2.16 -21.46
CA GLY A 292 5.90 3.28 -22.15
C GLY A 292 5.24 4.28 -21.23
N ASP A 293 4.60 5.29 -21.82
CA ASP A 293 3.75 6.23 -21.09
C ASP A 293 2.76 5.44 -20.23
N PRO A 294 2.73 5.63 -18.89
CA PRO A 294 1.83 4.86 -18.04
C PRO A 294 0.34 5.18 -18.31
N MET A 295 0.03 6.24 -19.07
CA MET A 295 -1.34 6.51 -19.56
C MET A 295 -1.75 5.72 -20.80
N ASP A 296 -0.81 5.09 -21.49
CA ASP A 296 -1.11 4.19 -22.61
C ASP A 296 -1.62 2.85 -22.07
N GLU A 297 -2.82 2.44 -22.47
CA GLU A 297 -3.48 1.20 -22.06
C GLU A 297 -2.70 -0.07 -22.45
N THR A 298 -1.71 0.04 -23.33
CA THR A 298 -0.83 -1.08 -23.71
C THR A 298 0.47 -1.13 -22.90
N THR A 299 0.77 -0.11 -22.10
CA THR A 299 1.95 -0.09 -21.22
C THR A 299 1.78 -1.07 -20.07
N TYR A 300 2.81 -1.87 -19.81
CA TYR A 300 2.87 -2.79 -18.67
C TYR A 300 3.93 -2.36 -17.64
N ILE A 301 5.00 -1.71 -18.09
CA ILE A 301 6.09 -1.20 -17.24
C ILE A 301 6.09 0.32 -17.28
N GLY A 302 5.80 0.94 -16.14
CA GLY A 302 5.84 2.39 -15.94
C GLY A 302 7.19 2.86 -15.36
N PRO A 303 7.33 4.14 -15.02
CA PRO A 303 8.47 4.64 -14.26
C PRO A 303 8.43 4.13 -12.80
N ILE A 304 9.59 4.17 -12.15
CA ILE A 304 9.74 4.03 -10.71
C ILE A 304 9.29 5.33 -10.03
N THR A 305 8.45 5.24 -8.99
CA THR A 305 7.84 6.41 -8.36
C THR A 305 8.88 7.35 -7.75
N ARG A 306 9.91 6.79 -7.11
CA ARG A 306 10.91 7.56 -6.34
C ARG A 306 12.26 7.59 -7.06
N PRO A 307 12.85 8.76 -7.32
CA PRO A 307 14.14 8.85 -8.03
C PRO A 307 15.27 8.13 -7.30
N LEU A 308 15.28 8.19 -5.96
CA LEU A 308 16.29 7.52 -5.12
C LEU A 308 16.30 5.98 -5.29
N GLN A 309 15.19 5.39 -5.73
CA GLN A 309 15.10 3.95 -5.93
C GLN A 309 15.95 3.50 -7.12
N LEU A 310 16.18 4.36 -8.12
CA LEU A 310 17.07 4.05 -9.24
C LEU A 310 18.51 3.77 -8.76
N ASP A 311 18.96 4.48 -7.73
CA ASP A 311 20.30 4.28 -7.17
C ASP A 311 20.41 2.93 -6.44
N VAL A 312 19.34 2.51 -5.76
CA VAL A 312 19.24 1.19 -5.13
C VAL A 312 19.34 0.09 -6.18
N LEU A 313 18.53 0.18 -7.25
CA LEU A 313 18.53 -0.80 -8.34
C LEU A 313 19.89 -0.85 -9.05
N ARG A 314 20.48 0.31 -9.39
CA ARG A 314 21.83 0.37 -9.98
C ARG A 314 22.89 -0.28 -9.09
N HIS A 315 22.82 -0.04 -7.77
CA HIS A 315 23.74 -0.65 -6.82
C HIS A 315 23.59 -2.17 -6.81
N GLN A 316 22.36 -2.69 -6.74
CA GLN A 316 22.09 -4.13 -6.74
C GLN A 316 22.55 -4.80 -8.04
N VAL A 317 22.31 -4.17 -9.20
CA VAL A 317 22.83 -4.65 -10.50
C VAL A 317 24.35 -4.73 -10.49
N ALA A 318 25.03 -3.66 -10.05
CA ALA A 318 26.49 -3.62 -10.01
C ALA A 318 27.07 -4.63 -9.02
N ASP A 319 26.42 -4.83 -7.87
CA ASP A 319 26.79 -5.83 -6.86
C ASP A 319 26.68 -7.26 -7.40
N ALA A 320 25.57 -7.59 -8.05
CA ALA A 320 25.35 -8.91 -8.62
C ALA A 320 26.35 -9.24 -9.73
N LYS A 321 26.58 -8.30 -10.67
CA LYS A 321 27.60 -8.45 -11.72
C LYS A 321 28.99 -8.69 -11.13
N ARG A 322 29.39 -7.90 -10.13
CA ARG A 322 30.70 -8.03 -9.47
C ARG A 322 30.86 -9.39 -8.77
N LYS A 323 29.76 -9.97 -8.29
CA LYS A 323 29.75 -11.27 -7.59
C LYS A 323 29.51 -12.47 -8.51
N GLY A 324 29.47 -12.26 -9.82
CA GLY A 324 29.42 -13.33 -10.82
C GLY A 324 28.02 -13.72 -11.30
N ALA A 325 26.96 -12.98 -10.93
CA ALA A 325 25.64 -13.22 -11.48
C ALA A 325 25.60 -12.92 -12.98
N ARG A 326 24.81 -13.68 -13.73
CA ARG A 326 24.64 -13.50 -15.16
C ARG A 326 23.37 -12.71 -15.46
N LEU A 327 23.53 -11.56 -16.11
CA LEU A 327 22.43 -10.70 -16.55
C LEU A 327 21.83 -11.23 -17.86
N LEU A 328 20.53 -11.53 -17.87
CA LEU A 328 19.82 -12.06 -19.05
C LEU A 328 19.04 -11.00 -19.84
N THR A 329 18.59 -9.93 -19.18
CA THR A 329 17.94 -8.78 -19.80
C THR A 329 17.97 -7.56 -18.87
N GLY A 330 17.94 -6.36 -19.44
CA GLY A 330 17.85 -5.09 -18.71
C GLY A 330 19.12 -4.66 -17.99
N GLY A 331 18.96 -4.15 -16.77
CA GLY A 331 20.05 -3.77 -15.87
C GLY A 331 20.49 -2.30 -15.95
N GLU A 332 19.79 -1.46 -16.72
CA GLU A 332 20.16 -0.06 -16.90
C GLU A 332 19.00 0.93 -16.69
N VAL A 333 19.36 2.16 -16.34
CA VAL A 333 18.45 3.31 -16.37
C VAL A 333 18.17 3.68 -17.83
N ILE A 334 16.90 3.85 -18.18
CA ILE A 334 16.51 4.27 -19.52
C ILE A 334 16.71 5.80 -19.62
N ARG A 335 17.58 6.23 -20.52
CA ARG A 335 17.93 7.65 -20.73
C ARG A 335 16.78 8.43 -21.35
N ARG A 336 15.85 8.88 -20.52
CA ARG A 336 14.73 9.77 -20.86
C ARG A 336 14.32 10.59 -19.63
N LYS A 337 13.44 11.59 -19.80
CA LYS A 337 12.84 12.31 -18.67
C LYS A 337 12.07 11.35 -17.77
N GLY A 338 12.09 11.60 -16.46
CA GLY A 338 11.45 10.75 -15.45
C GLY A 338 12.36 9.64 -14.92
N ASN A 339 11.77 8.72 -14.16
CA ASN A 339 12.49 7.71 -13.39
C ASN A 339 12.34 6.32 -14.02
N TRP A 340 13.12 5.99 -15.04
CA TRP A 340 12.90 4.76 -15.82
C TRP A 340 14.02 3.76 -15.64
N PHE A 341 13.66 2.51 -15.38
CA PHE A 341 14.60 1.39 -15.23
C PHE A 341 14.15 0.22 -16.10
N GLN A 342 15.10 -0.50 -16.69
CA GLN A 342 14.78 -1.66 -17.53
C GLN A 342 14.34 -2.85 -16.66
N PRO A 343 13.30 -3.62 -17.07
CA PRO A 343 13.00 -4.92 -16.47
C PRO A 343 14.24 -5.80 -16.50
N THR A 344 14.68 -6.24 -15.32
CA THR A 344 16.01 -6.83 -15.13
C THR A 344 15.89 -8.26 -14.62
N VAL A 345 16.60 -9.19 -15.25
CA VAL A 345 16.62 -10.61 -14.84
C VAL A 345 18.06 -11.07 -14.69
N PHE A 346 18.38 -11.60 -13.52
CA PHE A 346 19.64 -12.28 -13.23
C PHE A 346 19.40 -13.77 -12.98
N VAL A 347 20.37 -14.58 -13.39
CA VAL A 347 20.53 -15.98 -12.98
C VAL A 347 21.93 -16.20 -12.41
N ASP A 348 22.20 -17.41 -11.94
CA ASP A 348 23.47 -17.76 -11.28
C ASP A 348 23.69 -16.86 -10.04
N VAL A 349 22.60 -16.58 -9.32
CA VAL A 349 22.57 -15.71 -8.13
C VAL A 349 22.72 -16.50 -6.84
N ASP A 350 23.29 -15.87 -5.81
CA ASP A 350 23.41 -16.46 -4.49
C ASP A 350 23.19 -15.46 -3.35
N HIS A 351 23.07 -15.98 -2.12
CA HIS A 351 22.78 -15.18 -0.93
C HIS A 351 23.91 -14.23 -0.48
N ARG A 352 25.05 -14.18 -1.18
CA ARG A 352 26.07 -13.15 -0.96
C ARG A 352 25.72 -11.86 -1.69
N MET A 353 24.83 -11.89 -2.69
CA MET A 353 24.43 -10.75 -3.51
C MET A 353 23.36 -9.89 -2.85
N ALA A 354 23.44 -8.57 -3.02
CA ALA A 354 22.49 -7.61 -2.45
C ALA A 354 21.06 -7.88 -2.94
N LEU A 355 20.87 -8.15 -4.24
CA LEU A 355 19.55 -8.46 -4.79
C LEU A 355 18.92 -9.74 -4.22
N MET A 356 19.67 -10.60 -3.52
CA MET A 356 19.14 -11.82 -2.87
C MET A 356 18.83 -11.62 -1.39
N ARG A 357 19.15 -10.45 -0.81
CA ARG A 357 18.99 -10.16 0.63
C ARG A 357 18.20 -8.90 0.91
N ASP A 358 18.46 -7.86 0.15
CA ASP A 358 17.87 -6.53 0.33
C ASP A 358 16.68 -6.39 -0.62
N GLU A 359 15.58 -5.83 -0.13
CA GLU A 359 14.38 -5.52 -0.93
C GLU A 359 14.75 -4.62 -2.12
N SER A 360 14.34 -5.02 -3.31
CA SER A 360 14.60 -4.31 -4.57
C SER A 360 13.52 -3.27 -4.84
N PHE A 361 12.25 -3.59 -4.55
CA PHE A 361 11.11 -2.69 -4.69
C PHE A 361 11.05 -1.95 -6.05
N GLY A 362 11.37 -2.66 -7.14
CA GLY A 362 11.50 -2.09 -8.48
C GLY A 362 12.18 -3.02 -9.48
#